data_AF-A0A1V0FYH1-F1
#
_entry.id   AF-A0A1V0FYH1-F1
#
_cell.length_a   1.000
_cell.length_b   1.000
_cell.length_c   1.000
_cell.angle_alpha   90.00
_cell.angle_beta   90.00
_cell.angle_gamma   90.00
#
_symmetry.space_group_name_H-M   'P 1'
#
loop_
_entity.id
_entity.type
_entity.pdbx_description
1 polymer ?
#
loop_
_entity_poly.entity_id
_entity_poly.type
_entity_poly.pdbx_seq_one_letter_code
_entity_poly.pdbx_strand_id
1 'polypeptide(L)'
;MYPTVKTEAAALTAEEAKKTIAKAVTGEETGSLAVATDATVFGAAITAVARAQVCTAGNAGANPQTALAALSCVCVKDSSDTIADGACTAKTAGASGSGWTSGGGNLGNTILTAIAKTCGVKSGPVTAAEIGTALQTIEQMIHTDTTHGFLGAYKGTGCTGSSNAGMCVQFTNLATAGRPAIDKMQWLQKLKTLENQLHERQNTAVAAAAANNQLKLKAAEAADNTTSATAKSLRNAQIQNGLFNG
;
A
#
# COMPACT_ATOMS: atom_id res chain seq x y z
N MET A 1 -10.05 -8.84 -31.57
CA MET A 1 -8.83 -9.24 -30.84
C MET A 1 -9.21 -9.28 -29.38
N TYR A 2 -9.28 -10.45 -28.75
CA TYR A 2 -9.57 -10.55 -27.31
C TYR A 2 -8.39 -9.94 -26.54
N PRO A 3 -8.62 -9.07 -25.54
CA PRO A 3 -7.55 -8.50 -24.76
C PRO A 3 -6.79 -9.63 -24.09
N THR A 4 -5.53 -9.82 -24.49
CA THR A 4 -4.65 -10.84 -23.96
C THR A 4 -4.20 -10.35 -22.58
N VAL A 5 -4.64 -11.04 -21.53
CA VAL A 5 -4.31 -10.68 -20.16
C VAL A 5 -2.81 -10.95 -19.95
N LYS A 6 -2.04 -9.96 -19.50
CA LYS A 6 -0.72 -10.23 -18.94
C LYS A 6 -0.92 -11.11 -17.70
N THR A 7 -0.30 -12.28 -17.71
CA THR A 7 -0.55 -13.38 -16.78
C THR A 7 -0.36 -13.03 -15.30
N GLU A 8 0.50 -12.06 -14.97
CA GLU A 8 0.75 -11.62 -13.59
C GLU A 8 -0.44 -10.86 -12.96
N ALA A 9 -1.08 -9.95 -13.69
CA ALA A 9 -2.25 -9.23 -13.15
C ALA A 9 -3.46 -10.16 -13.01
N ALA A 10 -3.63 -11.15 -13.88
CA ALA A 10 -4.67 -12.18 -13.78
C ALA A 10 -4.53 -13.10 -12.55
N ALA A 11 -3.35 -13.16 -11.93
CA ALA A 11 -3.07 -14.04 -10.79
C ALA A 11 -3.33 -13.39 -9.41
N LEU A 12 -3.10 -12.07 -9.24
CA LEU A 12 -3.25 -11.37 -7.95
C LEU A 12 -4.59 -11.60 -7.21
N THR A 13 -4.61 -12.50 -6.25
CA THR A 13 -5.77 -12.73 -5.40
C THR A 13 -5.95 -11.61 -4.37
N ALA A 14 -7.17 -11.47 -3.82
CA ALA A 14 -7.42 -10.58 -2.69
C ALA A 14 -6.55 -10.93 -1.48
N GLU A 15 -6.21 -12.21 -1.31
CA GLU A 15 -5.37 -12.68 -0.21
C GLU A 15 -3.91 -12.27 -0.40
N GLU A 16 -3.36 -12.41 -1.61
CA GLU A 16 -1.99 -11.94 -1.92
C GLU A 16 -1.87 -10.41 -1.81
N ALA A 17 -2.91 -9.67 -2.21
CA ALA A 17 -2.96 -8.22 -2.02
C ALA A 17 -2.92 -7.86 -0.52
N LYS A 18 -3.73 -8.54 0.31
CA LYS A 18 -3.71 -8.34 1.77
C LYS A 18 -2.35 -8.67 2.38
N LYS A 19 -1.75 -9.81 2.01
CA LYS A 19 -0.41 -10.20 2.47
C LYS A 19 0.65 -9.18 2.07
N THR A 20 0.55 -8.60 0.88
CA THR A 20 1.48 -7.57 0.40
C THR A 20 1.37 -6.30 1.25
N ILE A 21 0.15 -5.83 1.51
CA ILE A 21 -0.09 -4.67 2.39
C ILE A 21 0.39 -4.97 3.82
N ALA A 22 0.03 -6.12 4.36
CA ALA A 22 0.43 -6.57 5.69
C ALA A 22 1.95 -6.58 5.86
N LYS A 23 2.68 -7.20 4.92
CA LYS A 23 4.14 -7.20 4.91
C LYS A 23 4.72 -5.79 4.81
N ALA A 24 4.14 -4.93 3.98
CA ALA A 24 4.59 -3.55 3.86
C ALA A 24 4.40 -2.75 5.17
N VAL A 25 3.37 -3.07 5.96
CA VAL A 25 3.06 -2.37 7.20
C VAL A 25 3.85 -2.91 8.40
N THR A 26 3.91 -4.22 8.59
CA THR A 26 4.48 -4.84 9.82
C THR A 26 5.66 -5.77 9.57
N GLY A 27 5.95 -6.09 8.31
CA GLY A 27 6.92 -7.12 7.92
C GLY A 27 6.33 -8.54 7.91
N GLU A 28 5.11 -8.71 8.41
CA GLU A 28 4.44 -10.00 8.59
C GLU A 28 3.32 -10.23 7.57
N GLU A 29 3.14 -11.48 7.11
CA GLU A 29 2.08 -11.79 6.13
C GLU A 29 0.67 -11.51 6.66
N THR A 30 0.47 -11.67 7.96
CA THR A 30 -0.85 -11.54 8.61
C THR A 30 -1.14 -10.11 9.04
N GLY A 31 -0.12 -9.24 9.09
CA GLY A 31 -0.25 -7.87 9.60
C GLY A 31 -0.52 -7.83 11.10
N SER A 32 -0.43 -8.96 11.80
CA SER A 32 -0.77 -9.05 13.21
C SER A 32 0.26 -8.32 14.06
N LEU A 33 -0.19 -7.29 14.76
CA LEU A 33 0.62 -6.55 15.73
C LEU A 33 1.00 -7.42 16.93
N ALA A 34 0.26 -8.49 17.23
CA ALA A 34 0.57 -9.36 18.37
C ALA A 34 1.87 -10.16 18.18
N VAL A 35 2.30 -10.37 16.93
CA VAL A 35 3.52 -11.14 16.60
C VAL A 35 4.61 -10.26 15.99
N ALA A 36 4.33 -9.00 15.70
CA ALA A 36 5.32 -8.08 15.15
C ALA A 36 6.47 -7.86 16.14
N THR A 37 7.70 -7.98 15.66
CA THR A 37 8.92 -7.76 16.46
C THR A 37 9.73 -6.63 15.87
N ASP A 38 10.70 -6.11 16.62
CA ASP A 38 11.65 -5.14 16.08
C ASP A 38 12.35 -5.69 14.82
N ALA A 39 12.73 -6.97 14.81
CA ALA A 39 13.40 -7.57 13.66
C ALA A 39 12.51 -7.67 12.42
N THR A 40 11.23 -7.96 12.58
CA THR A 40 10.30 -8.08 11.44
C THR A 40 9.93 -6.70 10.89
N VAL A 41 9.79 -5.72 11.78
CA VAL A 41 9.44 -4.33 11.45
C VAL A 41 10.61 -3.58 10.81
N PHE A 42 11.83 -3.71 11.34
CA PHE A 42 13.03 -3.00 10.88
C PHE A 42 13.95 -3.85 9.96
N GLY A 43 13.56 -5.09 9.66
CA GLY A 43 14.30 -6.01 8.80
C GLY A 43 15.54 -6.66 9.44
N ALA A 44 15.93 -6.25 10.65
CA ALA A 44 16.97 -6.88 11.45
C ALA A 44 16.82 -6.47 12.92
N ALA A 45 17.50 -7.18 13.82
CA ALA A 45 17.57 -6.78 15.22
C ALA A 45 18.19 -5.38 15.37
N ILE A 46 17.58 -4.55 16.21
CA ILE A 46 17.97 -3.13 16.40
C ILE A 46 18.70 -2.90 17.73
N THR A 47 18.82 -3.93 18.58
CA THR A 47 19.30 -3.81 19.97
C THR A 47 20.67 -3.15 20.11
N ALA A 48 21.57 -3.42 19.16
CA ALA A 48 22.95 -2.92 19.17
C ALA A 48 23.19 -1.80 18.14
N VAL A 49 22.14 -1.22 17.58
CA VAL A 49 22.22 -0.23 16.50
C VAL A 49 21.66 1.09 17.01
N ALA A 50 22.43 2.17 16.86
CA ALA A 50 21.98 3.50 17.24
C ALA A 50 20.71 3.88 16.45
N ARG A 51 19.75 4.51 17.11
CA ARG A 51 18.45 4.84 16.52
C ARG A 51 18.56 5.67 15.25
N ALA A 52 19.50 6.63 15.18
CA ALA A 52 19.72 7.44 13.98
C ALA A 52 20.08 6.58 12.75
N GLN A 53 20.84 5.51 12.96
CA GLN A 53 21.15 4.54 11.90
C GLN A 53 19.93 3.69 11.56
N VAL A 54 19.18 3.20 12.56
CA VAL A 54 17.94 2.44 12.35
C VAL A 54 16.88 3.27 11.63
N CYS A 55 16.86 4.58 11.82
CA CYS A 55 15.93 5.51 11.18
C CYS A 55 16.50 6.16 9.90
N THR A 56 17.53 5.56 9.29
CA THR A 56 18.04 5.93 7.97
C THR A 56 17.56 4.92 6.94
N ALA A 57 16.96 5.39 5.84
CA ALA A 57 16.49 4.56 4.74
C ALA A 57 17.65 3.71 4.17
N GLY A 58 17.44 2.39 4.15
CA GLY A 58 18.43 1.41 3.69
C GLY A 58 17.76 0.23 3.01
N ASN A 59 18.53 -0.55 2.28
CA ASN A 59 18.06 -1.75 1.58
C ASN A 59 18.39 -3.06 2.32
N ALA A 60 19.18 -3.00 3.39
CA ALA A 60 19.62 -4.14 4.18
C ALA A 60 19.94 -3.72 5.63
N GLY A 61 20.02 -4.70 6.52
CA GLY A 61 20.26 -4.47 7.94
C GLY A 61 19.11 -3.73 8.64
N ALA A 62 19.38 -3.23 9.86
CA ALA A 62 18.41 -2.51 10.66
C ALA A 62 18.14 -1.13 10.06
N ASN A 63 16.96 -0.95 9.47
CA ASN A 63 16.51 0.29 8.86
C ASN A 63 14.96 0.34 8.82
N PRO A 64 14.29 1.43 8.39
CA PRO A 64 12.82 1.49 8.42
C PRO A 64 12.20 0.71 7.24
N GLN A 65 12.27 -0.62 7.29
CA GLN A 65 11.84 -1.55 6.23
C GLN A 65 10.31 -1.65 6.07
N THR A 66 9.53 -1.09 6.98
CA THR A 66 8.07 -1.14 6.97
C THR A 66 7.46 0.22 7.31
N ALA A 67 6.17 0.40 7.00
CA ALA A 67 5.44 1.60 7.38
C ALA A 67 5.40 1.80 8.91
N LEU A 68 5.28 0.71 9.70
CA LEU A 68 5.29 0.78 11.16
C LEU A 68 6.67 1.18 11.71
N ALA A 69 7.76 0.76 11.07
CA ALA A 69 9.11 1.19 11.41
C ALA A 69 9.29 2.69 11.17
N ALA A 70 8.89 3.16 9.98
CA ALA A 70 8.92 4.58 9.63
C ALA A 70 8.07 5.41 10.60
N LEU A 71 6.86 4.95 10.91
CA LEU A 71 5.97 5.60 11.88
C LEU A 71 6.61 5.67 13.27
N SER A 72 7.32 4.61 13.70
CA SER A 72 8.04 4.60 14.97
C SER A 72 9.17 5.62 14.99
N CYS A 73 9.92 5.74 13.90
CA CYS A 73 10.99 6.73 13.75
C CYS A 73 10.49 8.18 13.83
N VAL A 74 9.32 8.47 13.24
CA VAL A 74 8.76 9.83 13.21
C VAL A 74 7.92 10.20 14.42
N CYS A 75 7.40 9.22 15.18
CA CYS A 75 6.45 9.48 16.27
C CYS A 75 7.00 9.27 17.69
N VAL A 76 7.98 8.38 17.87
CA VAL A 76 8.44 7.99 19.21
C VAL A 76 9.51 8.97 19.70
N LYS A 77 9.35 9.52 20.89
CA LYS A 77 10.39 10.37 21.48
C LYS A 77 11.60 9.55 21.96
N ASP A 78 12.72 10.22 22.17
CA ASP A 78 13.83 9.63 22.91
C ASP A 78 13.45 9.37 24.38
N SER A 79 13.99 8.30 24.95
CA SER A 79 13.71 7.89 26.32
C SER A 79 14.16 8.91 27.36
N SER A 80 15.25 9.64 27.08
CA SER A 80 15.80 10.69 27.94
C SER A 80 15.19 12.07 27.68
N ASP A 81 14.28 12.19 26.71
CA ASP A 81 13.66 13.47 26.38
C ASP A 81 12.71 13.93 27.49
N THR A 82 12.86 15.21 27.86
CA THR A 82 12.05 15.91 28.87
C THR A 82 10.63 16.21 28.41
N ILE A 83 10.39 16.23 27.09
CA ILE A 83 9.05 16.33 26.53
C ILE A 83 8.31 15.02 26.78
N ALA A 84 7.13 15.11 27.37
CA ALA A 84 6.33 13.94 27.73
C ALA A 84 5.63 13.31 26.51
N ASP A 85 5.34 14.09 25.47
CA ASP A 85 4.56 13.62 24.32
C ASP A 85 5.43 13.20 23.13
N GLY A 86 4.93 12.24 22.34
CA GLY A 86 5.47 11.95 21.01
C GLY A 86 5.04 13.00 19.98
N ALA A 87 5.73 13.05 18.84
CA ALA A 87 5.44 14.04 17.80
C ALA A 87 4.07 13.88 17.13
N CYS A 88 3.56 12.65 17.01
CA CYS A 88 2.35 12.37 16.23
C CYS A 88 1.05 12.47 17.06
N THR A 89 1.11 12.21 18.36
CA THR A 89 -0.01 12.40 19.29
C THR A 89 0.48 12.30 20.73
N ALA A 90 -0.14 13.10 21.61
CA ALA A 90 0.08 13.07 23.06
C ALA A 90 -0.35 11.74 23.70
N LYS A 91 -1.22 10.96 23.06
CA LYS A 91 -1.84 9.77 23.65
C LYS A 91 -1.10 8.44 23.42
N THR A 92 0.04 8.43 22.72
CA THR A 92 0.74 7.18 22.43
C THR A 92 1.44 6.66 23.69
N ALA A 93 0.84 5.72 24.41
CA ALA A 93 1.50 5.02 25.51
C ALA A 93 2.80 4.35 25.00
N GLY A 94 3.96 4.89 25.37
CA GLY A 94 5.27 4.51 24.78
C GLY A 94 5.99 5.66 24.09
N ALA A 95 5.27 6.56 23.39
CA ALA A 95 5.78 7.90 23.09
C ALA A 95 5.56 8.87 24.27
N SER A 96 4.65 8.54 25.20
CA SER A 96 4.49 9.14 26.53
C SER A 96 4.87 8.24 27.70
N GLY A 97 5.49 7.09 27.40
CA GLY A 97 6.13 6.19 28.38
C GLY A 97 7.66 6.32 28.36
N SER A 98 8.38 5.19 28.51
CA SER A 98 9.84 5.16 28.55
C SER A 98 10.55 5.62 27.26
N GLY A 99 9.84 5.86 26.14
CA GLY A 99 10.44 6.25 24.86
C GLY A 99 11.34 5.19 24.23
N TRP A 100 12.11 5.58 23.22
CA TRP A 100 13.12 4.72 22.59
C TRP A 100 14.49 5.37 22.65
N THR A 101 15.42 4.72 23.33
CA THR A 101 16.78 5.22 23.56
C THR A 101 17.57 5.41 22.27
N SER A 102 18.11 6.62 22.09
CA SER A 102 18.87 7.03 20.91
C SER A 102 20.13 6.20 20.67
N GLY A 103 20.82 5.78 21.74
CA GLY A 103 22.02 4.93 21.68
C GLY A 103 21.77 3.50 21.20
N GLY A 104 20.51 3.12 21.00
CA GLY A 104 20.11 1.76 20.63
C GLY A 104 19.35 1.06 21.76
N GLY A 105 18.95 -0.17 21.47
CA GLY A 105 18.07 -0.97 22.31
C GLY A 105 16.76 -1.29 21.60
N ASN A 106 16.02 -2.23 22.18
CA ASN A 106 14.75 -2.66 21.63
C ASN A 106 13.68 -1.58 21.82
N LEU A 107 12.87 -1.39 20.79
CA LEU A 107 11.64 -0.60 20.89
C LEU A 107 10.55 -1.45 21.56
N GLY A 108 10.47 -2.72 21.17
CA GLY A 108 9.59 -3.69 21.77
C GLY A 108 8.14 -3.63 21.26
N ASN A 109 7.48 -4.79 21.30
CA ASN A 109 6.15 -4.99 20.75
C ASN A 109 5.09 -4.06 21.37
N THR A 110 5.19 -3.74 22.66
CA THR A 110 4.25 -2.86 23.35
C THR A 110 4.21 -1.47 22.71
N ILE A 111 5.38 -0.89 22.43
CA ILE A 111 5.48 0.44 21.82
C ILE A 111 5.04 0.39 20.36
N LEU A 112 5.49 -0.62 19.60
CA LEU A 112 5.04 -0.87 18.22
C LEU A 112 3.51 -0.93 18.12
N THR A 113 2.88 -1.71 19.00
CA THR A 113 1.42 -1.88 19.04
C THR A 113 0.71 -0.58 19.42
N ALA A 114 1.25 0.18 20.37
CA ALA A 114 0.65 1.43 20.81
C ALA A 114 0.65 2.48 19.68
N ILE A 115 1.76 2.61 18.95
CA ILE A 115 1.88 3.53 17.82
C ILE A 115 0.94 3.12 16.69
N ALA A 116 0.91 1.83 16.33
CA ALA A 116 0.01 1.34 15.29
C ALA A 116 -1.47 1.63 15.62
N LYS A 117 -1.86 1.56 16.90
CA LYS A 117 -3.22 1.88 17.38
C LYS A 117 -3.58 3.37 17.34
N THR A 118 -2.62 4.26 17.08
CA THR A 118 -2.91 5.67 16.82
C THR A 118 -3.48 5.90 15.42
N CYS A 119 -3.26 4.96 14.50
CA CYS A 119 -3.84 5.01 13.16
C CYS A 119 -5.34 4.70 13.21
N GLY A 120 -6.11 5.41 12.38
CA GLY A 120 -7.53 5.12 12.20
C GLY A 120 -7.78 3.78 11.53
N VAL A 121 -8.96 3.21 11.76
CA VAL A 121 -9.41 1.99 11.08
C VAL A 121 -10.16 2.37 9.81
N LYS A 122 -9.81 1.75 8.68
CA LYS A 122 -10.57 1.85 7.43
C LYS A 122 -11.61 0.73 7.36
N SER A 123 -12.82 1.09 6.93
CA SER A 123 -13.83 0.13 6.48
C SER A 123 -13.83 0.01 4.95
N GLY A 124 -14.17 -1.18 4.45
CA GLY A 124 -14.28 -1.46 3.02
C GLY A 124 -12.95 -1.83 2.34
N PRO A 125 -13.00 -2.12 1.02
CA PRO A 125 -11.84 -2.56 0.26
C PRO A 125 -10.81 -1.44 0.11
N VAL A 126 -9.54 -1.83 -0.03
CA VAL A 126 -8.45 -0.95 -0.46
C VAL A 126 -8.42 -0.93 -1.98
N THR A 127 -8.30 0.27 -2.55
CA THR A 127 -8.28 0.50 -4.01
C THR A 127 -6.90 0.93 -4.49
N ALA A 128 -6.65 0.80 -5.80
CA ALA A 128 -5.42 1.33 -6.42
C ALA A 128 -5.27 2.85 -6.16
N ALA A 129 -6.34 3.61 -6.34
CA ALA A 129 -6.32 5.07 -6.15
C ALA A 129 -5.95 5.47 -4.71
N GLU A 130 -6.43 4.74 -3.70
CA GLU A 130 -6.08 4.98 -2.31
C GLU A 130 -4.60 4.70 -2.04
N ILE A 131 -4.05 3.61 -2.57
CA ILE A 131 -2.62 3.31 -2.44
C ILE A 131 -1.79 4.39 -3.13
N GLY A 132 -2.13 4.77 -4.36
CA GLY A 132 -1.43 5.81 -5.11
C GLY A 132 -1.44 7.16 -4.39
N THR A 133 -2.59 7.56 -3.83
CA THR A 133 -2.73 8.80 -3.05
C THR A 133 -1.88 8.76 -1.78
N ALA A 134 -1.87 7.63 -1.06
CA ALA A 134 -1.06 7.48 0.14
C ALA A 134 0.45 7.57 -0.16
N LEU A 135 0.92 6.90 -1.23
CA LEU A 135 2.31 6.97 -1.66
C LEU A 135 2.71 8.39 -2.07
N GLN A 136 1.88 9.07 -2.85
CA GLN A 136 2.13 10.45 -3.26
C GLN A 136 2.18 11.40 -2.05
N THR A 137 1.28 11.20 -1.08
CA THR A 137 1.25 12.01 0.15
C THR A 137 2.55 11.83 0.94
N ILE A 138 3.02 10.59 1.10
CA ILE A 138 4.30 10.32 1.79
C ILE A 138 5.46 11.00 1.06
N GLU A 139 5.53 10.88 -0.26
CA GLU A 139 6.60 11.51 -1.06
C GLU A 139 6.58 13.04 -0.94
N GLN A 140 5.40 13.66 -0.90
CA GLN A 140 5.25 15.12 -0.72
C GLN A 140 5.60 15.61 0.69
N MET A 141 5.52 14.74 1.70
CA MET A 141 5.92 15.06 3.07
C MET A 141 7.44 14.97 3.28
N ILE A 142 8.19 14.45 2.31
CA ILE A 142 9.64 14.43 2.37
C ILE A 142 10.16 15.82 2.03
N HIS A 143 10.88 16.42 2.98
CA HIS A 143 11.60 17.67 2.77
C HIS A 143 13.11 17.39 2.74
N THR A 144 13.90 18.35 2.27
CA THR A 144 15.35 18.20 2.17
C THR A 144 16.07 19.32 2.89
N ASP A 145 17.26 19.01 3.42
CA ASP A 145 18.29 20.02 3.62
C ASP A 145 19.15 20.14 2.33
N THR A 146 20.41 20.57 2.45
CA THR A 146 21.32 20.67 1.30
C THR A 146 21.80 19.32 0.75
N THR A 147 21.67 18.23 1.50
CA THR A 147 22.29 16.93 1.23
C THR A 147 21.31 15.76 1.30
N HIS A 148 20.47 15.74 2.32
CA HIS A 148 19.62 14.64 2.74
C HIS A 148 18.14 15.00 2.67
N GLY A 149 17.32 13.96 2.59
CA GLY A 149 15.87 14.06 2.71
C GLY A 149 15.40 13.59 4.07
N PHE A 150 14.23 14.05 4.51
CA PHE A 150 13.65 13.69 5.78
C PHE A 150 12.14 13.57 5.68
N LEU A 151 11.59 12.46 6.18
CA LEU A 151 10.17 12.35 6.52
C LEU A 151 10.03 12.61 8.02
N GLY A 152 9.22 13.57 8.43
CA GLY A 152 9.10 13.98 9.84
C GLY A 152 10.02 15.15 10.21
N ALA A 153 10.08 15.50 11.49
CA ALA A 153 10.79 16.68 11.95
C ALA A 153 12.29 16.42 12.10
N TYR A 154 13.11 17.21 11.41
CA TYR A 154 14.57 17.18 11.51
C TYR A 154 15.09 18.57 11.90
N LYS A 155 16.05 18.60 12.85
CA LYS A 155 16.66 19.83 13.39
C LYS A 155 18.18 19.82 13.37
N GLY A 156 18.86 18.68 13.19
CA GLY A 156 20.32 18.66 12.99
C GLY A 156 21.02 17.32 13.21
N THR A 157 21.15 16.84 14.46
CA THR A 157 22.07 15.72 14.78
C THR A 157 21.59 14.32 14.37
N GLY A 158 20.52 14.24 13.58
CA GLY A 158 19.96 13.01 13.03
C GLY A 158 18.60 12.64 13.62
N CYS A 159 18.06 11.52 13.15
CA CYS A 159 16.76 11.01 13.58
C CYS A 159 16.86 10.18 14.87
N THR A 160 17.27 10.82 15.97
CA THR A 160 17.54 10.17 17.26
C THR A 160 16.31 10.03 18.15
N GLY A 161 15.17 10.65 17.78
CA GLY A 161 14.00 10.76 18.64
C GLY A 161 13.97 11.96 19.56
N SER A 162 15.11 12.65 19.73
CA SER A 162 15.18 13.82 20.59
C SER A 162 14.53 15.03 19.92
N SER A 163 13.76 15.79 20.70
CA SER A 163 13.16 17.08 20.39
C SER A 163 14.18 18.15 19.96
N ASN A 164 15.45 17.97 20.31
CA ASN A 164 16.56 18.83 19.90
C ASN A 164 17.33 18.34 18.66
N ALA A 165 16.99 17.15 18.16
CA ALA A 165 17.70 16.51 17.03
C ALA A 165 16.76 16.21 15.87
N GLY A 166 15.85 15.25 16.04
CA GLY A 166 14.92 14.85 14.99
C GLY A 166 14.11 13.60 15.33
N MET A 167 12.83 13.65 15.01
CA MET A 167 11.90 12.51 14.97
C MET A 167 11.51 12.32 13.51
N CYS A 168 12.35 11.58 12.79
CA CYS A 168 12.33 11.52 11.35
C CYS A 168 12.78 10.16 10.79
N VAL A 169 12.58 9.95 9.50
CA VAL A 169 13.34 9.00 8.69
C VAL A 169 14.26 9.80 7.78
N GLN A 170 15.55 9.46 7.74
CA GLN A 170 16.54 10.11 6.87
C GLN A 170 16.71 9.37 5.56
N PHE A 171 16.74 10.11 4.45
CA PHE A 171 17.07 9.64 3.11
C PHE A 171 18.44 10.18 2.70
N THR A 172 19.47 9.35 2.86
CA THR A 172 20.85 9.74 2.56
C THR A 172 21.01 10.13 1.09
N ASN A 173 21.65 11.27 0.88
CA ASN A 173 21.94 11.89 -0.41
C ASN A 173 20.69 12.15 -1.29
N LEU A 174 19.50 12.38 -0.72
CA LEU A 174 18.30 12.63 -1.53
C LEU A 174 18.46 13.83 -2.47
N ALA A 175 19.14 14.90 -2.03
CA ALA A 175 19.32 16.12 -2.84
C ALA A 175 20.09 15.86 -4.15
N THR A 176 20.98 14.87 -4.17
CA THR A 176 21.80 14.53 -5.35
C THR A 176 21.34 13.26 -6.05
N ALA A 177 20.96 12.23 -5.28
CA ALA A 177 20.53 10.93 -5.83
C ALA A 177 19.07 10.95 -6.30
N GLY A 178 18.22 11.82 -5.75
CA GLY A 178 16.80 11.85 -6.06
C GLY A 178 16.08 10.56 -5.69
N ARG A 179 15.14 10.14 -6.56
CA ARG A 179 14.24 8.98 -6.35
C ARG A 179 14.93 7.70 -5.84
N PRO A 180 16.12 7.28 -6.34
CA PRO A 180 16.88 6.17 -5.78
C PRO A 180 17.10 6.17 -4.27
N ALA A 181 17.16 7.34 -3.61
CA ALA A 181 17.29 7.41 -2.16
C ALA A 181 15.98 7.01 -1.44
N ILE A 182 14.82 7.34 -2.03
CA ILE A 182 13.49 6.96 -1.53
C ILE A 182 13.24 5.47 -1.78
N ASP A 183 13.65 4.95 -2.94
CA ASP A 183 13.43 3.56 -3.35
C ASP A 183 14.13 2.53 -2.42
N LYS A 184 15.08 2.99 -1.59
CA LYS A 184 15.65 2.16 -0.51
C LYS A 184 14.58 1.66 0.46
N MET A 185 13.50 2.41 0.68
CA MET A 185 12.35 1.93 1.45
C MET A 185 11.50 0.96 0.61
N GLN A 186 11.90 -0.31 0.62
CA GLN A 186 11.33 -1.36 -0.22
C GLN A 186 9.81 -1.54 -0.05
N TRP A 187 9.24 -1.21 1.11
CA TRP A 187 7.80 -1.27 1.32
C TRP A 187 7.01 -0.28 0.45
N LEU A 188 7.57 0.90 0.13
CA LEU A 188 6.94 1.82 -0.83
C LEU A 188 6.88 1.22 -2.24
N GLN A 189 7.96 0.56 -2.67
CA GLN A 189 8.02 -0.10 -3.98
C GLN A 189 7.01 -1.25 -4.06
N LYS A 190 6.91 -2.07 -3.01
CA LYS A 190 5.92 -3.17 -2.94
C LYS A 190 4.48 -2.64 -3.08
N LEU A 191 4.16 -1.54 -2.39
CA LEU A 191 2.85 -0.91 -2.51
C LEU A 191 2.63 -0.28 -3.90
N LYS A 192 3.66 0.30 -4.52
CA LYS A 192 3.56 0.83 -5.89
C LYS A 192 3.30 -0.27 -6.92
N THR A 193 3.96 -1.42 -6.76
CA THR A 193 3.69 -2.60 -7.59
C THR A 193 2.25 -3.09 -7.40
N LEU A 194 1.77 -3.15 -6.15
CA LEU A 194 0.40 -3.55 -5.86
C LEU A 194 -0.63 -2.57 -6.47
N GLU A 195 -0.38 -1.26 -6.39
CA GLU A 195 -1.20 -0.24 -7.05
C GLU A 195 -1.35 -0.53 -8.55
N ASN A 196 -0.22 -0.76 -9.23
CA ASN A 196 -0.21 -1.04 -10.67
C ASN A 196 -1.00 -2.32 -11.00
N GLN A 197 -0.83 -3.38 -10.21
CA GLN A 197 -1.55 -4.64 -10.41
C GLN A 197 -3.06 -4.48 -10.18
N LEU A 198 -3.48 -3.72 -9.16
CA LEU A 198 -4.89 -3.42 -8.92
C LEU A 198 -5.49 -2.58 -10.05
N HIS A 199 -4.75 -1.61 -10.58
CA HIS A 199 -5.18 -0.79 -11.71
C HIS A 199 -5.36 -1.63 -12.99
N GLU A 200 -4.41 -2.53 -13.28
CA GLU A 200 -4.51 -3.44 -14.43
C GLU A 200 -5.70 -4.39 -14.31
N ARG A 201 -5.98 -4.90 -13.10
CA ARG A 201 -7.17 -5.71 -12.82
C ARG A 201 -8.46 -4.95 -13.06
N GLN A 202 -8.56 -3.72 -12.57
CA GLN A 202 -9.75 -2.89 -12.75
C GLN A 202 -10.04 -2.68 -14.24
N ASN A 203 -9.02 -2.32 -15.02
CA ASN A 203 -9.16 -2.11 -16.46
C ASN A 203 -9.55 -3.39 -17.20
N THR A 204 -9.00 -4.53 -16.80
CA THR A 204 -9.36 -5.84 -17.37
C THR A 204 -10.80 -6.23 -17.05
N ALA A 205 -11.26 -6.01 -15.81
CA ALA A 205 -12.64 -6.30 -15.41
C ALA A 205 -13.65 -5.45 -16.19
N VAL A 206 -13.36 -4.17 -16.42
CA VAL A 206 -14.18 -3.27 -17.25
C VAL A 206 -14.24 -3.78 -18.70
N ALA A 207 -13.09 -4.17 -19.27
CA ALA A 207 -13.05 -4.70 -20.63
C ALA A 207 -13.83 -6.03 -20.77
N ALA A 208 -13.72 -6.93 -19.79
CA ALA A 208 -14.46 -8.19 -19.77
C ALA A 208 -15.97 -7.98 -19.63
N ALA A 209 -16.40 -7.04 -18.78
CA ALA A 209 -17.81 -6.66 -18.66
C ALA A 209 -18.36 -6.09 -19.97
N ALA A 210 -17.59 -5.22 -20.64
CA ALA A 210 -17.96 -4.68 -21.94
C ALA A 210 -18.09 -5.80 -23.01
N ALA A 211 -17.14 -6.73 -23.06
CA ALA A 211 -17.19 -7.87 -23.97
C ALA A 211 -18.39 -8.79 -23.70
N ASN A 212 -18.68 -9.09 -22.44
CA ASN A 212 -19.85 -9.88 -22.05
C ASN A 212 -21.16 -9.19 -22.43
N ASN A 213 -21.25 -7.87 -22.28
CA ASN A 213 -22.42 -7.10 -22.71
C ASN A 213 -22.58 -7.15 -24.24
N GLN A 214 -21.48 -7.03 -25.00
CA GLN A 214 -21.52 -7.20 -26.46
C GLN A 214 -21.96 -8.60 -26.88
N LEU A 215 -21.49 -9.65 -26.20
CA LEU A 215 -21.93 -11.02 -26.46
C LEU A 215 -23.43 -11.21 -26.18
N LYS A 216 -23.93 -10.65 -25.08
CA LYS A 216 -25.38 -10.67 -24.76
C LYS A 216 -26.21 -9.94 -25.81
N LEU A 217 -25.76 -8.77 -26.28
CA LEU A 217 -26.45 -8.03 -27.33
C LEU A 217 -26.50 -8.83 -28.64
N LYS A 218 -25.37 -9.39 -29.07
CA LYS A 218 -25.31 -10.24 -30.28
C LYS A 218 -26.16 -11.50 -30.16
N ALA A 219 -26.21 -12.12 -28.98
CA ALA A 219 -27.07 -13.27 -28.73
C ALA A 219 -28.57 -12.91 -28.82
N ALA A 220 -28.95 -11.72 -28.34
CA ALA A 220 -30.33 -11.22 -28.45
C ALA A 220 -30.70 -10.89 -29.91
N GLU A 221 -29.82 -10.25 -30.67
CA GLU A 221 -30.02 -9.99 -32.10
C GLU A 221 -30.17 -11.28 -32.92
N ALA A 222 -29.37 -12.30 -32.61
CA ALA A 222 -29.48 -13.61 -33.24
C ALA A 222 -30.82 -14.29 -32.92
N ALA A 223 -31.29 -14.21 -31.68
CA ALA A 223 -32.59 -14.76 -31.29
C ALA A 223 -33.75 -14.07 -32.03
N ASP A 224 -33.74 -12.73 -32.09
CA ASP A 224 -34.79 -11.95 -32.76
C ASP A 224 -34.86 -12.21 -34.27
N ASN A 225 -33.70 -12.28 -34.94
CA ASN A 225 -33.61 -12.65 -36.35
C ASN A 225 -34.21 -14.04 -36.63
N THR A 226 -34.01 -14.99 -35.71
CA THR A 226 -34.55 -16.36 -35.85
C THR A 226 -36.07 -16.37 -35.70
N THR A 227 -36.62 -15.61 -34.76
CA THR A 227 -38.08 -15.45 -34.57
C THR A 227 -38.73 -14.78 -35.78
N SER A 228 -38.11 -13.72 -36.31
CA SER A 228 -38.58 -13.01 -37.51
C SER A 228 -38.56 -13.90 -38.77
N ALA A 229 -37.51 -14.71 -38.95
CA ALA A 229 -37.42 -15.67 -40.05
C ALA A 229 -38.51 -16.76 -39.95
N THR A 230 -38.76 -17.27 -38.74
CA THR A 230 -39.80 -18.28 -38.49
C THR A 230 -41.20 -17.71 -38.70
N ALA A 231 -41.44 -16.46 -38.29
CA ALA A 231 -42.72 -15.80 -38.54
C ALA A 231 -42.99 -15.58 -40.03
N LYS A 232 -41.96 -15.26 -40.82
CA LYS A 232 -42.07 -15.13 -42.29
C LYS A 232 -42.36 -16.48 -42.96
N SER A 233 -41.70 -17.56 -42.53
CA SER A 233 -41.93 -18.88 -43.12
C SER A 233 -43.35 -19.39 -42.85
N LEU A 234 -43.86 -19.19 -41.63
CA LEU A 234 -45.25 -19.51 -41.28
C LEU A 234 -46.25 -18.72 -42.13
N ARG A 235 -46.01 -17.42 -42.31
CA ARG A 235 -46.87 -16.56 -43.13
C ARG A 235 -46.88 -17.00 -44.60
N ASN A 236 -45.73 -17.34 -45.17
CA ASN A 236 -45.65 -17.87 -46.53
C ASN A 236 -46.38 -19.22 -46.68
N ALA A 237 -46.27 -20.12 -45.71
CA ALA A 237 -46.98 -21.40 -45.73
C ALA A 237 -48.50 -21.22 -45.67
N GLN A 238 -49.00 -20.24 -44.91
CA GLN A 238 -50.42 -19.90 -44.85
C GLN A 238 -50.93 -19.31 -46.17
N ILE A 239 -50.15 -18.44 -46.82
CA ILE A 239 -50.49 -17.88 -48.14
C ILE A 239 -50.58 -18.99 -49.19
N GLN A 240 -49.62 -19.91 -49.22
CA GLN A 240 -49.62 -21.04 -50.15
C GLN A 240 -50.86 -21.92 -49.94
N ASN A 241 -51.20 -22.29 -48.70
CA ASN A 241 -52.38 -23.12 -48.42
C ASN A 241 -53.72 -22.42 -48.73
N GLY A 242 -53.79 -21.08 -48.67
CA GLY A 242 -54.97 -20.31 -49.06
C GLY A 242 -55.21 -20.26 -50.58
N LEU A 243 -54.15 -20.42 -51.38
CA LEU A 243 -54.21 -20.44 -52.86
C LEU A 243 -54.67 -21.78 -53.44
N PHE A 244 -54.66 -22.87 -52.66
CA PHE A 244 -55.09 -24.20 -53.10
C PHE A 244 -56.53 -24.57 -52.70
N ASN A 245 -57.22 -23.71 -51.94
CA ASN A 245 -58.56 -23.96 -51.38
C ASN A 245 -59.64 -22.97 -51.87
N GLY A 246 -59.38 -22.23 -52.96
CA GLY A 246 -60.34 -21.35 -53.64
C GLY A 246 -60.42 -21.67 -55.12
#